data_AF-A0A1D9CX32-F1
#
_entry.id   AF-A0A1D9CX32-F1
#
_cell.length_a   1.000
_cell.length_b   1.000
_cell.length_c   1.000
_cell.angle_alpha   90.00
_cell.angle_beta   90.00
_cell.angle_gamma   90.00
#
_symmetry.space_group_name_H-M   'P 1'
#
loop_
_entity.id
_entity.type
_entity.pdbx_description
1 polymer ?
#
loop_
_entity_poly.entity_id
_entity_poly.type
_entity_poly.pdbx_seq_one_letter_code
_entity_poly.pdbx_strand_id
1 'polypeptide(L)' 'MRKSKLSWYKQNRLIELFVAGSTARTAASLIGVNKTTAS' A
#
# COMPACT_ATOMS: atom_id res chain seq x y z
N MET A 1 16.59 5.91 5.87
CA MET A 1 15.16 5.57 6.06
C MET A 1 15.08 4.24 6.78
N ARG A 2 14.60 4.21 8.02
CA ARG A 2 14.42 2.95 8.74
C ARG A 2 13.27 2.19 8.05
N LYS A 3 13.59 1.08 7.36
CA LYS A 3 12.59 0.25 6.67
C LYS A 3 11.87 -0.61 7.72
N SER A 4 10.79 -0.09 8.28
CA SER A 4 9.89 -0.88 9.11
C SER A 4 9.06 -1.78 8.19
N LYS A 5 9.04 -3.09 8.46
CA LYS A 5 8.25 -4.04 7.67
C LYS A 5 6.76 -3.69 7.79
N LEU A 6 6.08 -3.59 6.65
CA LEU A 6 4.64 -3.36 6.62
C LEU A 6 3.91 -4.59 7.18
N SER A 7 2.82 -4.39 7.93
CA SER A 7 2.04 -5.53 8.43
C SER A 7 1.47 -6.34 7.27
N TRP A 8 1.38 -7.65 7.45
CA TRP A 8 0.89 -8.57 6.41
C TRP A 8 -0.49 -8.17 5.87
N TYR A 9 -1.39 -7.73 6.76
CA TYR A 9 -2.71 -7.20 6.38
C TYR A 9 -2.61 -6.03 5.39
N LYS A 10 -1.77 -5.04 5.66
CA LYS A 10 -1.61 -3.87 4.78
C LYS A 10 -0.96 -4.25 3.45
N GLN A 11 -0.07 -5.24 3.44
CA GLN A 11 0.54 -5.76 2.21
C GLN A 11 -0.50 -6.44 1.30
N ASN A 12 -1.31 -7.35 1.84
CA ASN A 12 -2.35 -8.02 1.05
C ASN A 12 -3.39 -7.05 0.52
N ARG A 13 -3.80 -6.08 1.34
CA ARG A 13 -4.77 -5.07 0.92
C ARG A 13 -4.22 -4.17 -0.19
N LEU A 14 -2.93 -3.86 -0.18
CA LEU A 14 -2.27 -3.18 -1.31
C LEU A 14 -2.28 -4.06 -2.58
N ILE A 15 -2.00 -5.35 -2.46
CA ILE A 15 -2.03 -6.30 -3.59
C ILE A 15 -3.44 -6.37 -4.19
N GLU A 16 -4.48 -6.51 -3.36
CA GLU A 16 -5.90 -6.51 -3.81
C GLU A 16 -6.22 -5.25 -4.63
N LEU A 17 -5.81 -4.08 -4.14
CA LEU A 17 -6.05 -2.80 -4.81
C LEU A 17 -5.30 -2.68 -6.13
N PHE A 18 -4.07 -3.17 -6.22
CA PHE A 18 -3.31 -3.16 -7.48
C PHE A 18 -3.88 -4.13 -8.51
N VAL A 19 -4.30 -5.33 -8.09
CA VAL A 19 -5.00 -6.27 -8.97
C VAL A 19 -6.33 -5.66 -9.47
N ALA A 20 -7.02 -4.89 -8.63
CA ALA A 20 -8.21 -4.14 -9.01
C ALA A 20 -7.93 -2.88 -9.87
N GLY A 21 -6.66 -2.58 -10.21
CA GLY A 21 -6.28 -1.45 -11.06
C GLY A 21 -6.21 -0.09 -10.35
N SER A 22 -6.18 -0.05 -9.01
CA SER A 22 -6.01 1.20 -8.28
C SER A 22 -4.60 1.77 -8.43
N THR A 23 -4.50 3.09 -8.52
CA THR A 23 -3.19 3.77 -8.51
C THR A 23 -2.56 3.71 -7.12
N ALA A 24 -1.23 3.80 -7.05
CA ALA A 24 -0.50 3.86 -5.78
C ALA A 24 -0.96 5.00 -4.86
N ARG A 25 -1.42 6.13 -5.44
CA ARG A 25 -1.94 7.26 -4.66
C ARG A 25 -3.26 6.93 -3.98
N THR A 26 -4.18 6.31 -4.70
CA THR A 26 -5.48 5.86 -4.16
C THR A 26 -5.28 4.76 -3.13
N ALA A 27 -4.46 3.76 -3.46
CA ALA A 27 -4.18 2.64 -2.55
C ALA A 27 -3.51 3.12 -1.26
N ALA A 28 -2.51 4.00 -1.34
CA ALA A 28 -1.88 4.57 -0.15
C ALA A 28 -2.86 5.31 0.76
N SER A 29 -3.78 6.08 0.17
CA SER A 29 -4.81 6.82 0.91
C SER A 29 -5.80 5.89 1.61
N LEU A 30 -6.20 4.79 0.96
CA LEU A 30 -7.14 3.81 1.53
C LEU A 30 -6.52 2.99 2.67
N ILE A 31 -5.22 2.66 2.57
CA ILE A 31 -4.52 1.84 3.58
C ILE A 31 -3.92 2.70 4.71
N GLY A 32 -3.82 4.01 4.50
CA GLY A 32 -3.15 4.91 5.45
C GLY A 32 -1.64 4.66 5.50
N VAL A 33 -1.00 4.52 4.33
CA VAL A 33 0.46 4.41 4.21
C VAL A 33 0.99 5.57 3.38
N ASN A 34 2.30 5.83 3.47
CA ASN A 34 2.92 6.81 2.58
C ASN A 34 2.84 6.32 1.13
N LYS A 35 2.60 7.22 0.16
CA LYS A 35 2.59 6.86 -1.27
C LYS A 35 3.85 6.10 -1.70
N THR A 36 5.01 6.43 -1.15
CA THR A 36 6.30 5.77 -1.47
C THR A 36 6.41 4.36 -0.89
N THR A 37 5.51 3.99 0.03
CA THR A 37 5.38 2.63 0.56
C THR A 37 4.44 1.77 -0.29
N ALA A 38 3.50 2.40 -1.00
CA ALA A 38 2.56 1.74 -1.90
C ALA A 38 3.07 1.71 -3.37
N SER A 39 4.07 2.53 -3.71
CA SER A 39 4.65 2.55 -5.07
C SER A 39 5.67 1.43 -5.27
#